data_AF-A0A3D5CSP8-F1
#
_entry.id   AF-A0A3D5CSP8-F1
#
_cell.length_a   1.000
_cell.length_b   1.000
_cell.length_c   1.000
_cell.angle_alpha   90.00
_cell.angle_beta   90.00
_cell.angle_gamma   90.00
#
_symmetry.space_group_name_H-M   'P 1'
#
loop_
_entity.id
_entity.type
_entity.pdbx_description
1 polymer ?
#
loop_
_entity_poly.entity_id
_entity_poly.type
_entity_poly.pdbx_seq_one_letter_code
_entity_poly.pdbx_strand_id
1 'polypeptide(L)'
;MTQPVSSEEHDNLFRATEEFKKYQENIVPETPLASEPITDIDGNQIGWYIQYEVMVVNNDSIVKNTVGLELTPIEKVSSLLTYIYTDESDETEIILTDYSKIATDKKYILWM
;
A
#
# COMPACT_ATOMS: atom_id res chain seq x y z
N MET A 1 33.16 7.24 -6.09
CA MET A 1 32.19 6.52 -5.24
C MET A 1 31.02 7.47 -5.04
N THR A 2 29.92 7.24 -5.74
CA THR A 2 28.64 7.91 -5.45
C THR A 2 28.17 7.43 -4.08
N GLN A 3 27.82 8.35 -3.19
CA GLN A 3 27.24 7.94 -1.90
C GLN A 3 25.95 7.16 -2.16
N PRO A 4 25.66 6.10 -1.39
CA PRO A 4 24.36 5.43 -1.49
C PRO A 4 23.27 6.46 -1.21
N VAL A 5 22.28 6.50 -2.11
CA VAL A 5 21.10 7.37 -2.00
C VAL A 5 20.39 7.03 -0.71
N SER A 6 19.98 8.04 0.04
CA SER A 6 19.40 7.88 1.37
C SER A 6 17.95 7.37 1.34
N SER A 7 17.50 6.79 2.45
CA SER A 7 16.09 6.38 2.66
C SER A 7 15.11 7.52 2.39
N GLU A 8 15.45 8.75 2.82
CA GLU A 8 14.63 9.94 2.63
C GLU A 8 14.53 10.35 1.16
N GLU A 9 15.60 10.21 0.38
CA GLU A 9 15.56 10.49 -1.06
C GLU A 9 14.66 9.50 -1.80
N HIS A 10 14.74 8.19 -1.48
CA HIS A 10 13.84 7.21 -2.08
C HIS A 10 12.38 7.40 -1.65
N ASP A 11 12.14 7.81 -0.40
CA ASP A 11 10.79 8.14 0.05
C ASP A 11 10.23 9.32 -0.74
N ASN A 12 11.02 10.37 -0.94
CA ASN A 12 10.64 11.52 -1.75
C ASN A 12 10.39 11.15 -3.22
N LEU A 13 11.23 10.29 -3.80
CA LEU A 13 11.02 9.76 -5.15
C LEU A 13 9.70 8.99 -5.23
N PHE A 14 9.42 8.13 -4.27
CA PHE A 14 8.17 7.39 -4.23
C PHE A 14 6.96 8.32 -4.07
N ARG A 15 7.01 9.30 -3.16
CA ARG A 15 5.95 10.31 -2.97
C ARG A 15 5.68 11.13 -4.23
N ALA A 16 6.66 11.26 -5.12
CA ALA A 16 6.52 11.99 -6.38
C ALA A 16 5.81 11.18 -7.49
N THR A 17 5.65 9.86 -7.34
CA THR A 17 5.01 8.97 -8.32
C THR A 17 3.51 9.24 -8.44
N GLU A 18 2.94 8.93 -9.60
CA GLU A 18 1.49 9.10 -9.84
C GLU A 18 0.67 8.10 -9.02
N GLU A 19 1.21 6.89 -8.83
CA GLU A 19 0.62 5.84 -7.99
C GLU A 19 0.49 6.30 -6.54
N PHE A 20 1.52 6.92 -5.96
CA PHE A 20 1.44 7.45 -4.60
C PHE A 20 0.39 8.57 -4.51
N LYS A 21 0.41 9.53 -5.44
CA LYS A 21 -0.56 10.65 -5.46
C LYS A 21 -2.00 10.17 -5.55
N LYS A 22 -2.26 9.10 -6.30
CA LYS A 22 -3.59 8.48 -6.40
C LYS A 22 -4.15 8.04 -5.04
N TYR A 23 -3.29 7.64 -4.11
CA TYR A 23 -3.67 7.14 -2.78
C TYR A 23 -3.33 8.10 -1.65
N GLN A 24 -2.74 9.27 -1.93
CA GLN A 24 -2.20 10.20 -0.93
C GLN A 24 -3.22 10.59 0.16
N GLU A 25 -4.47 10.89 -0.21
CA GLU A 25 -5.51 11.28 0.75
C GLU A 25 -5.95 10.13 1.68
N ASN A 26 -5.57 8.89 1.33
CA ASN A 26 -5.93 7.68 2.03
C ASN A 26 -4.77 7.07 2.84
N ILE A 27 -3.59 7.68 2.80
CA ILE A 27 -2.42 7.20 3.53
C ILE A 27 -2.57 7.54 5.02
N VAL A 28 -2.50 6.52 5.88
CA VAL A 28 -2.61 6.68 7.33
C VAL A 28 -1.74 5.60 8.00
N PRO A 29 -0.61 5.92 8.65
CA PRO A 29 -0.04 7.25 8.89
C PRO A 29 0.71 7.85 7.67
N GLU A 30 0.95 9.18 7.68
CA GLU A 30 1.72 9.91 6.65
C GLU A 30 3.20 9.49 6.56
N THR A 31 3.70 8.74 7.55
CA THR A 31 5.04 8.16 7.57
C THR A 31 4.99 6.73 7.05
N PRO A 32 6.03 6.27 6.35
CA PRO A 32 6.07 4.89 5.87
C PRO A 32 6.09 3.91 7.06
N LEU A 33 5.40 2.78 6.91
CA LEU A 33 5.45 1.65 7.83
C LEU A 33 6.83 0.98 7.82
N ALA A 34 7.45 0.95 6.64
CA ALA A 34 8.79 0.42 6.43
C ALA A 34 9.52 1.27 5.40
N SER A 35 10.81 1.50 5.64
CA SER A 35 11.73 2.14 4.69
C SER A 35 13.11 1.56 4.94
N GLU A 36 13.46 0.52 4.20
CA GLU A 36 14.63 -0.32 4.46
C GLU A 36 15.43 -0.56 3.17
N PRO A 37 16.77 -0.63 3.25
CA PRO A 37 17.58 -1.02 2.12
C PRO A 37 17.35 -2.50 1.80
N ILE A 38 17.25 -2.82 0.52
CA ILE A 38 17.26 -4.21 0.04
C ILE A 38 18.72 -4.63 -0.06
N THR A 39 19.07 -5.76 0.56
CA THR A 39 20.42 -6.30 0.56
C THR A 39 20.46 -7.67 -0.10
N ASP A 40 21.54 -7.95 -0.84
CA ASP A 40 21.82 -9.27 -1.37
C ASP A 40 22.30 -10.24 -0.26
N ILE A 41 22.58 -11.48 -0.63
CA ILE A 41 23.06 -12.52 0.30
C ILE A 41 24.43 -12.19 0.91
N ASP A 42 25.22 -11.35 0.25
CA ASP A 42 26.55 -10.92 0.68
C ASP A 42 26.51 -9.64 1.54
N GLY A 43 25.31 -9.06 1.73
CA GLY A 43 25.07 -7.86 2.51
C GLY A 43 25.30 -6.56 1.75
N ASN A 44 25.48 -6.60 0.43
CA ASN A 44 25.54 -5.39 -0.38
C ASN A 44 24.14 -4.84 -0.59
N GLN A 45 23.99 -3.53 -0.46
CA GLN A 45 22.74 -2.87 -0.79
C GLN A 45 22.54 -2.89 -2.32
N ILE A 46 21.38 -3.36 -2.76
CA ILE A 46 20.99 -3.50 -4.16
C ILE A 46 19.69 -2.75 -4.48
N GLY A 47 19.13 -2.00 -3.53
CA GLY A 47 17.87 -1.32 -3.73
C GLY A 47 17.23 -0.77 -2.46
N TRP A 48 15.96 -0.42 -2.57
CA TRP A 48 15.13 0.15 -1.51
C TRP A 48 13.72 -0.42 -1.52
N TYR A 49 13.21 -0.66 -0.32
CA TYR A 49 11.84 -1.09 -0.05
C TYR A 49 11.17 -0.05 0.84
N ILE A 50 10.06 0.51 0.35
CA ILE A 50 9.25 1.48 1.10
C ILE A 50 7.79 1.04 1.08
N GLN A 51 7.13 1.08 2.23
CA GLN A 51 5.73 0.67 2.34
C GLN A 51 4.91 1.67 3.16
N TYR A 52 3.72 1.98 2.65
CA TYR A 52 2.70 2.79 3.32
C TYR A 52 1.44 1.97 3.58
N GLU A 53 0.78 2.30 4.68
CA GLU A 53 -0.59 1.91 4.93
C GLU A 53 -1.55 2.85 4.19
N VAL A 54 -2.50 2.27 3.47
CA VAL A 54 -3.51 2.98 2.68
C VAL A 54 -4.89 2.47 3.03
N MET A 55 -5.79 3.36 3.41
CA MET A 55 -7.20 3.06 3.63
C MET A 55 -7.96 3.00 2.30
N VAL A 56 -8.26 1.81 1.82
CA VAL A 56 -9.05 1.62 0.60
C VAL A 56 -10.53 1.51 0.96
N VAL A 57 -11.38 2.21 0.22
CA VAL A 57 -12.83 2.17 0.42
C VAL A 57 -13.44 1.08 -0.46
N ASN A 58 -14.12 0.11 0.17
CA ASN A 58 -14.97 -0.83 -0.53
C ASN A 58 -16.37 -0.23 -0.73
N ASN A 59 -16.77 -0.03 -1.98
CA ASN A 59 -18.09 0.50 -2.35
C ASN A 59 -19.04 -0.57 -2.89
N ASP A 60 -18.61 -1.83 -2.99
CA ASP A 60 -19.39 -2.91 -3.61
C ASP A 60 -20.36 -3.59 -2.63
N SER A 61 -20.28 -3.26 -1.34
CA SER A 61 -21.18 -3.77 -0.31
C SER A 61 -22.49 -2.98 -0.31
N ILE A 62 -23.58 -3.54 -0.85
CA ILE A 62 -24.95 -3.03 -0.65
C ILE A 62 -25.61 -3.87 0.44
N VAL A 63 -25.95 -3.26 1.57
CA VAL A 63 -26.77 -3.86 2.62
C VAL A 63 -28.20 -3.35 2.48
N LYS A 64 -29.12 -4.25 2.15
CA LYS A 64 -30.55 -3.95 2.17
C LYS A 64 -31.04 -4.03 3.61
N ASN A 65 -31.45 -2.91 4.19
CA ASN A 65 -32.12 -2.89 5.49
C ASN A 65 -33.57 -3.39 5.33
N THR A 66 -34.14 -3.98 6.39
CA THR A 66 -35.52 -4.50 6.50
C THR A 66 -36.60 -3.47 6.12
N VAL A 67 -36.27 -2.17 6.13
CA VAL A 67 -37.14 -1.06 5.69
C VAL A 67 -37.03 -0.70 4.20
N GLY A 68 -36.32 -1.48 3.38
CA GLY A 68 -36.21 -1.24 1.93
C GLY A 68 -35.27 -0.09 1.54
N LEU A 69 -34.49 0.42 2.50
CA LEU A 69 -33.41 1.37 2.25
C LEU A 69 -32.14 0.59 1.87
N GLU A 70 -31.58 0.92 0.70
CA GLU A 70 -30.25 0.46 0.30
C GLU A 70 -29.22 1.32 1.01
N LEU A 71 -28.48 0.71 1.94
CA LEU A 71 -27.32 1.33 2.58
C LEU A 71 -26.09 0.73 1.91
N THR A 72 -25.21 1.56 1.37
CA THR A 72 -23.85 1.18 1.01
C THR A 72 -22.96 1.42 2.23
N PRO A 73 -22.71 0.43 3.11
CA PRO A 73 -21.69 0.58 4.14
C PRO A 73 -20.36 0.95 3.48
N ILE A 74 -19.81 2.10 3.89
CA ILE A 74 -18.45 2.49 3.54
C ILE A 74 -17.53 1.65 4.42
N GLU A 75 -17.07 0.51 3.91
CA GLU A 75 -16.06 -0.29 4.57
C GLU A 75 -14.69 0.25 4.18
N LYS A 76 -14.01 0.91 5.12
CA LYS A 76 -12.61 1.30 4.96
C LYS A 76 -11.73 0.14 5.39
N VAL A 77 -10.93 -0.40 4.48
CA VAL A 77 -10.03 -1.52 4.74
C VAL A 77 -8.59 -1.06 4.59
N SER A 78 -7.78 -1.32 5.61
CA SER A 78 -6.34 -1.07 5.56
C SER A 78 -5.71 -1.98 4.50
N SER A 79 -4.89 -1.40 3.63
CA SER A 79 -4.18 -2.02 2.50
C SER A 79 -2.74 -1.50 2.46
N LEU A 80 -1.89 -2.13 1.65
CA LEU A 80 -0.47 -1.77 1.60
C LEU A 80 -0.10 -1.24 0.22
N LEU A 81 0.47 -0.04 0.16
CA LEU A 81 1.10 0.50 -1.04
C LEU A 81 2.61 0.37 -0.88
N THR A 82 3.22 -0.41 -1.76
CA THR A 82 4.61 -0.82 -1.67
C THR A 82 5.38 -0.31 -2.86
N TYR A 83 6.55 0.26 -2.62
CA TYR A 83 7.54 0.69 -3.59
C TYR A 83 8.79 -0.17 -3.45
N ILE A 84 9.24 -0.72 -4.57
CA ILE A 84 10.44 -1.52 -4.67
C ILE A 84 11.28 -0.92 -5.78
N TYR A 85 12.52 -0.57 -5.45
CA TYR A 85 13.52 -0.14 -6.41
C TYR A 85 14.73 -1.03 -6.28
N THR A 86 15.29 -1.46 -7.42
CA THR A 86 16.51 -2.28 -7.45
C THR A 86 17.51 -1.73 -8.46
N ASP A 87 18.75 -1.52 -8.02
CA ASP A 87 19.84 -0.97 -8.83
C ASP A 87 20.21 -1.87 -10.02
N GLU A 88 20.01 -3.19 -9.90
CA GLU A 88 20.38 -4.17 -10.92
C GLU A 88 19.54 -4.07 -12.20
N SER A 89 18.25 -3.75 -12.07
CA SER A 89 17.32 -3.64 -13.19
C SER A 89 17.05 -2.20 -13.60
N ASP A 90 17.41 -1.21 -12.77
CA ASP A 90 16.93 0.18 -12.86
C ASP A 90 15.39 0.27 -12.98
N GLU A 91 14.70 -0.76 -12.48
CA GLU A 91 13.24 -0.85 -12.50
C GLU A 91 12.68 -0.44 -11.15
N THR A 92 11.57 0.30 -11.22
CA THR A 92 10.74 0.64 -10.07
C THR A 92 9.45 -0.13 -10.19
N GLU A 93 9.09 -0.86 -9.15
CA GLU A 93 7.80 -1.53 -9.04
C GLU A 93 6.99 -0.89 -7.92
N ILE A 94 5.72 -0.56 -8.22
CA ILE A 94 4.77 -0.03 -7.24
C ILE A 94 3.56 -0.94 -7.21
N ILE A 95 3.29 -1.52 -6.04
CA ILE A 95 2.27 -2.55 -5.85
C ILE A 95 1.28 -2.07 -4.80
N LEU A 96 -0.01 -2.06 -5.15
CA LEU A 96 -1.09 -1.98 -4.16
C LEU A 96 -1.56 -3.40 -3.82
N THR A 97 -1.31 -3.82 -2.58
CA THR A 97 -1.93 -5.01 -1.99
C THR A 97 -3.25 -4.61 -1.35
N ASP A 98 -4.33 -4.71 -2.14
CA ASP A 98 -5.68 -4.32 -1.77
C ASP A 98 -6.40 -5.42 -0.98
N TYR A 99 -6.55 -5.21 0.34
CA TYR A 99 -7.26 -6.15 1.22
C TYR A 99 -8.77 -5.90 1.24
N SER A 100 -9.29 -4.85 0.61
CA SER A 100 -10.73 -4.55 0.59
C SER A 100 -11.54 -5.68 -0.05
N LYS A 101 -10.92 -6.42 -0.99
CA LYS A 101 -11.53 -7.55 -1.69
C LYS A 101 -11.71 -8.78 -0.81
N ILE A 102 -10.91 -8.93 0.25
CA ILE A 102 -11.04 -10.03 1.21
C ILE A 102 -12.30 -9.83 2.06
N ALA A 103 -12.67 -8.59 2.39
CA ALA A 103 -13.88 -8.28 3.15
C ALA A 103 -15.17 -8.65 2.39
N THR A 104 -15.17 -8.52 1.07
CA THR A 104 -16.29 -8.93 0.20
C THR A 104 -16.44 -10.45 0.04
N ASP A 105 -15.39 -11.22 0.33
CA ASP A 105 -15.44 -12.68 0.23
C ASP A 105 -16.11 -13.25 1.48
N LYS A 106 -17.45 -13.43 1.41
CA LYS A 106 -18.36 -13.92 2.48
C LYS A 106 -17.97 -15.26 3.13
N LYS A 107 -16.81 -15.82 2.84
CA LYS A 107 -16.25 -17.02 3.47
C LYS A 107 -15.70 -16.78 4.88
N TYR A 108 -15.41 -15.54 5.27
CA TYR A 108 -14.84 -15.21 6.59
C TYR A 108 -15.86 -14.63 7.57
N ILE A 109 -17.14 -15.05 7.48
CA ILE A 109 -18.06 -14.89 8.63
C ILE A 109 -17.54 -15.86 9.71
N LEU A 110 -16.68 -15.34 10.58
CA LEU A 110 -16.41 -15.96 11.87
C LEU A 110 -17.75 -15.97 12.62
N TRP A 111 -18.36 -17.14 12.71
CA TRP A 111 -19.49 -17.35 13.61
C TRP A 111 -18.95 -17.12 15.03
N MET A 112 -19.22 -15.94 15.59
CA MET A 112 -19.22 -15.71 17.03
C MET A 112 -20.62 -15.96 17.59
#